data_AF-A0A2M8LQV0-F1
#
_entry.id   AF-A0A2M8LQV0-F1
#
_cell.length_a   1.000
_cell.length_b   1.000
_cell.length_c   1.000
_cell.angle_alpha   90.00
_cell.angle_beta   90.00
_cell.angle_gamma   90.00
#
_symmetry.space_group_name_H-M   'P 1'
#
loop_
_entity.id
_entity.type
_entity.pdbx_description
1 polymer ?
#
loop_
_entity_poly.entity_id
_entity_poly.type
_entity_poly.pdbx_seq_one_letter_code
_entity_poly.pdbx_strand_id
1 'polypeptide(L)'
;MSTRRARTALLAAPLAALLLSCSGSPDGTDGTDERADGGPSGSSTAPAVPGSSDHPEIAAQQRREEQREQAEADPGATVLDIHGSDTPAAGRPSPGPEAVRDAFAGLQATLGDSCGTPGNCEYLLGRVLEELEGLDAAMKADPKGPGHFPEPIAWIAALRKDIGEDRSFANLKAHQDALFGTRDRINVWMQDHPDDYR
;
A
#
# COMPACT_ATOMS: atom_id res chain seq x y z
N MET A 1 -0.95 -30.38 -52.94
CA MET A 1 -2.36 -30.83 -53.03
C MET A 1 -2.65 -31.74 -51.86
N SER A 2 -3.34 -31.24 -50.83
CA SER A 2 -4.34 -32.01 -50.07
C SER A 2 -5.09 -31.05 -49.16
N THR A 3 -6.41 -31.13 -49.21
CA THR A 3 -7.38 -30.13 -48.78
C THR A 3 -8.20 -30.60 -47.59
N ARG A 4 -8.42 -29.67 -46.64
CA ARG A 4 -9.60 -29.44 -45.77
C ARG A 4 -10.03 -30.58 -44.80
N ARG A 5 -10.34 -30.22 -43.54
CA ARG A 5 -11.69 -29.73 -43.13
C ARG A 5 -11.72 -29.36 -41.63
N ALA A 6 -12.22 -28.15 -41.37
CA ALA A 6 -12.66 -27.69 -40.06
C ALA A 6 -13.96 -28.39 -39.64
N ARG A 7 -14.14 -28.59 -38.32
CA ARG A 7 -15.44 -28.86 -37.70
C ARG A 7 -15.57 -28.04 -36.42
N THR A 8 -16.24 -26.91 -36.56
CA THR A 8 -16.87 -26.15 -35.49
C THR A 8 -18.09 -26.93 -35.00
N ALA A 9 -18.20 -27.17 -33.70
CA ALA A 9 -19.44 -27.62 -33.08
C ALA A 9 -19.79 -26.62 -31.98
N LEU A 10 -20.75 -25.74 -32.30
CA LEU A 10 -21.48 -24.93 -31.35
C LEU A 10 -22.43 -25.86 -30.59
N LEU A 11 -22.30 -25.91 -29.26
CA LEU A 11 -23.32 -26.45 -28.37
C LEU A 11 -23.85 -25.30 -27.52
N ALA A 12 -25.02 -24.81 -27.92
CA ALA A 12 -25.90 -24.00 -27.09
C ALA A 12 -26.79 -24.95 -26.28
N ALA A 13 -26.88 -24.74 -24.97
CA ALA A 13 -27.89 -25.33 -24.11
C ALA A 13 -28.36 -24.29 -23.07
N PRO A 14 -29.64 -24.36 -22.62
CA PRO A 14 -30.41 -23.21 -22.16
C PRO A 14 -30.43 -22.99 -20.63
N LEU A 15 -31.07 -21.87 -20.28
CA LEU A 15 -31.33 -21.28 -18.96
C LEU A 15 -31.77 -22.25 -17.85
N ALA A 16 -31.28 -22.00 -16.64
CA ALA A 16 -32.05 -22.14 -15.41
C ALA A 16 -31.85 -20.88 -14.55
N ALA A 17 -32.90 -20.07 -14.45
CA ALA A 17 -33.00 -18.96 -13.51
C ALA A 17 -33.42 -19.50 -12.13
N LEU A 18 -32.63 -19.20 -11.09
CA LEU A 18 -33.03 -19.34 -9.70
C LEU A 18 -32.98 -17.96 -9.06
N LEU A 19 -34.13 -17.29 -9.07
CA LEU A 19 -34.41 -16.09 -8.28
C LEU A 19 -34.71 -16.53 -6.85
N LEU A 20 -33.74 -16.40 -5.94
CA LEU A 20 -34.00 -16.50 -4.51
C LEU A 20 -34.38 -15.11 -3.99
N SER A 21 -35.70 -14.88 -3.93
CA SER A 21 -36.34 -13.72 -3.34
C SER A 21 -36.41 -13.91 -1.81
N CYS A 22 -35.81 -13.00 -1.06
CA CYS A 22 -36.18 -12.73 0.34
C CYS A 22 -36.60 -11.26 0.43
N SER A 23 -37.90 -11.02 0.27
CA SER A 23 -38.58 -9.77 0.60
C SER A 23 -39.31 -9.98 1.93
N GLY A 24 -38.93 -9.22 2.96
CA GLY A 24 -39.59 -9.17 4.27
C GLY A 24 -39.85 -7.71 4.65
N SER A 25 -41.14 -7.35 4.62
CA SER A 25 -41.78 -6.03 4.60
C SER A 25 -41.89 -5.29 5.97
N PRO A 26 -42.50 -4.06 6.03
CA PRO A 26 -42.11 -2.95 6.91
C PRO A 26 -43.07 -2.63 8.09
N ASP A 27 -42.78 -1.50 8.73
CA ASP A 27 -43.64 -0.57 9.50
C ASP A 27 -44.34 -1.04 10.78
N GLY A 28 -43.88 -0.47 11.89
CA GLY A 28 -44.64 -0.28 13.12
C GLY A 28 -44.55 1.19 13.54
N THR A 29 -45.62 1.94 13.29
CA THR A 29 -45.82 3.33 13.71
C THR A 29 -46.47 3.44 15.08
N ASP A 30 -46.18 4.57 15.73
CA ASP A 30 -47.06 5.36 16.61
C ASP A 30 -46.94 5.16 18.13
N GLY A 31 -46.72 6.30 18.80
CA GLY A 31 -46.46 6.46 20.22
C GLY A 31 -46.13 7.93 20.53
N THR A 32 -47.20 8.72 20.56
CA THR A 32 -47.37 10.18 20.71
C THR A 32 -46.64 10.90 21.85
N ASP A 33 -46.40 12.21 21.59
CA ASP A 33 -46.25 13.38 22.47
C ASP A 33 -46.34 13.23 24.00
N GLU A 34 -45.41 13.85 24.73
CA GLU A 34 -45.78 14.95 25.63
C GLU A 34 -44.61 15.91 25.92
N ARG A 35 -44.93 17.19 25.88
CA ARG A 35 -44.10 18.37 26.04
C ARG A 35 -44.33 18.95 27.43
N ALA A 36 -43.28 19.26 28.18
CA ALA A 36 -43.38 20.12 29.35
C ALA A 36 -42.15 21.01 29.49
N ASP A 37 -42.37 22.30 29.21
CA ASP A 37 -41.57 23.46 29.57
C ASP A 37 -41.35 23.59 31.09
N GLY A 38 -40.25 24.24 31.49
CA GLY A 38 -40.18 24.96 32.78
C GLY A 38 -38.85 24.94 33.50
N GLY A 39 -38.04 26.01 33.37
CA GLY A 39 -37.00 26.37 34.36
C GLY A 39 -37.61 26.82 35.71
N PRO A 40 -36.81 27.16 36.75
CA PRO A 40 -35.87 28.29 36.68
C PRO A 40 -34.57 28.19 37.53
N SER A 41 -33.79 29.27 37.38
CA SER A 41 -32.54 29.75 37.99
C SER A 41 -32.27 29.52 39.49
N GLY A 42 -30.97 29.43 39.86
CA GLY A 42 -30.44 29.57 41.21
C GLY A 42 -28.90 29.71 41.26
N SER A 43 -28.42 30.89 41.62
CA SER A 43 -27.02 31.36 41.66
C SER A 43 -26.15 30.83 42.82
N SER A 44 -24.84 31.17 42.70
CA SER A 44 -23.84 31.46 43.77
C SER A 44 -22.92 30.28 44.15
N THR A 45 -21.59 30.40 44.31
CA THR A 45 -20.64 31.52 44.45
C THR A 45 -19.20 30.99 44.22
N ALA A 46 -18.27 31.85 43.79
CA ALA A 46 -16.82 31.58 43.72
C ALA A 46 -16.13 31.52 45.11
N PRO A 47 -14.89 31.00 45.17
CA PRO A 47 -13.79 31.88 45.58
C PRO A 47 -12.55 31.81 44.65
N ALA A 48 -11.61 32.72 44.90
CA ALA A 48 -10.53 33.16 44.02
C ALA A 48 -9.12 32.67 44.44
N VAL A 49 -8.21 32.58 43.43
CA VAL A 49 -6.72 32.77 43.35
C VAL A 49 -5.79 31.97 44.31
N PRO A 50 -4.51 31.65 43.97
CA PRO A 50 -3.53 32.31 43.05
C PRO A 50 -2.97 31.35 41.95
N GLY A 51 -2.29 31.75 40.87
CA GLY A 51 -1.28 32.79 40.71
C GLY A 51 0.12 32.18 40.83
N SER A 52 0.69 31.66 39.74
CA SER A 52 2.12 31.39 39.63
C SER A 52 2.58 31.56 38.18
N SER A 53 3.31 32.65 37.96
CA SER A 53 4.24 32.85 36.86
C SER A 53 5.40 31.83 36.92
N ASP A 54 6.23 31.84 35.87
CA ASP A 54 7.55 31.19 35.73
C ASP A 54 7.50 29.74 35.19
N HIS A 55 8.16 29.30 34.11
CA HIS A 55 9.32 29.79 33.35
C HIS A 55 9.39 29.03 32.00
N PRO A 56 9.45 29.66 30.81
CA PRO A 56 9.63 28.96 29.52
C PRO A 56 11.08 28.51 29.23
N GLU A 57 12.01 28.68 30.18
CA GLU A 57 13.46 28.50 29.96
C GLU A 57 13.96 27.06 30.14
N ILE A 58 13.31 26.25 31.00
CA ILE A 58 13.77 24.88 31.31
C ILE A 58 13.67 23.94 30.09
N ALA A 59 12.61 24.07 29.29
CA ALA A 59 12.42 23.25 28.09
C ALA A 59 13.39 23.60 26.94
N ALA A 60 13.98 24.79 26.96
CA ALA A 60 14.98 25.23 25.98
C ALA A 60 16.41 24.83 26.37
N GLN A 61 16.68 24.59 27.65
CA GLN A 61 17.97 24.11 28.13
C GLN A 61 18.15 22.60 27.88
N GLN A 62 17.11 21.79 28.11
CA GLN A 62 17.16 20.34 27.84
C GLN A 62 17.46 20.01 26.37
N ARG A 63 16.88 20.75 25.42
CA ARG A 63 17.18 20.56 23.97
C ARG A 63 18.60 20.98 23.57
N ARG A 64 19.26 21.85 24.34
CA ARG A 64 20.66 22.25 24.07
C ARG A 64 21.66 21.26 24.65
N GLU A 65 21.34 20.57 25.75
CA GLU A 65 22.17 19.49 26.28
C GLU A 65 22.14 18.25 25.36
N GLU A 66 20.96 17.84 24.87
CA GLU A 66 20.83 16.73 23.92
C GLU A 66 21.53 16.99 22.57
N GLN A 67 21.56 18.25 22.11
CA GLN A 67 22.29 18.63 20.88
C GLN A 67 23.80 18.72 21.08
N ARG A 68 24.28 18.90 22.31
CA ARG A 68 25.72 18.98 22.61
C ARG A 68 26.35 17.58 22.70
N GLU A 69 25.57 16.57 23.08
CA GLU A 69 26.02 15.18 23.18
C GLU A 69 26.14 14.48 21.80
N GLN A 70 25.50 15.02 20.76
CA GLN A 70 25.61 14.50 19.37
C GLN A 70 26.73 15.14 18.54
N ALA A 71 27.46 16.13 19.08
CA ALA A 71 28.46 16.89 18.31
C ALA A 71 29.92 16.49 18.59
N GLU A 72 30.20 15.52 19.47
CA GLU A 72 31.56 15.04 19.76
C GLU A 72 31.72 13.55 19.44
N ALA A 73 31.78 13.23 18.14
CA ALA A 73 32.33 11.97 17.67
C ALA A 73 32.91 12.09 16.24
N ASP A 74 34.09 12.69 16.13
CA ASP A 74 35.09 12.33 15.11
C ASP A 74 36.46 12.34 15.80
N PRO A 75 37.29 11.29 15.66
CA PRO A 75 38.23 11.31 14.55
C PRO A 75 38.50 9.93 13.91
N GLY A 76 38.74 9.95 12.60
CA GLY A 76 40.02 9.54 12.01
C GLY A 76 40.61 8.17 12.40
N ALA A 77 40.59 7.26 11.44
CA ALA A 77 41.28 5.97 11.33
C ALA A 77 42.62 5.78 12.09
N THR A 78 42.75 4.68 12.85
CA THR A 78 43.75 3.61 12.56
C THR A 78 43.45 2.30 13.31
N VAL A 79 43.76 1.21 12.64
CA VAL A 79 43.50 -0.23 12.88
C VAL A 79 44.02 -0.74 14.23
N LEU A 80 43.23 -1.57 14.92
CA LEU A 80 43.66 -2.82 15.58
C LEU A 80 42.45 -3.74 15.81
N ASP A 81 42.58 -4.97 15.29
CA ASP A 81 41.78 -6.17 15.52
C ASP A 81 41.35 -6.33 17.00
N ILE A 82 40.11 -6.80 17.26
CA ILE A 82 39.73 -7.90 18.18
C ILE A 82 38.19 -7.95 18.34
N HIS A 83 37.62 -9.06 17.88
CA HIS A 83 36.36 -9.71 18.28
C HIS A 83 35.01 -8.98 18.09
N GLY A 84 34.36 -9.35 16.97
CA GLY A 84 33.07 -10.03 17.05
C GLY A 84 31.91 -9.20 17.57
N SER A 85 31.54 -8.15 16.84
CA SER A 85 30.16 -7.70 16.82
C SER A 85 29.61 -8.05 15.43
N ASP A 86 28.96 -9.21 15.35
CA ASP A 86 28.06 -9.57 14.27
C ASP A 86 26.88 -8.59 14.23
N THR A 87 27.15 -7.36 13.80
CA THR A 87 26.11 -6.57 13.16
C THR A 87 26.01 -7.18 11.76
N PRO A 88 24.87 -7.80 11.37
CA PRO A 88 24.71 -8.14 9.97
C PRO A 88 24.78 -6.81 9.24
N ALA A 89 25.88 -6.57 8.51
CA ALA A 89 25.81 -5.69 7.37
C ALA A 89 24.56 -6.13 6.62
N ALA A 90 23.57 -5.24 6.47
CA ALA A 90 22.32 -5.54 5.80
C ALA A 90 22.68 -6.14 4.43
N GLY A 91 22.73 -7.46 4.40
CA GLY A 91 23.15 -8.22 3.25
C GLY A 91 22.14 -7.88 2.19
N ARG A 92 22.62 -7.59 0.98
CA ARG A 92 21.73 -7.47 -0.17
C ARG A 92 20.76 -8.66 -0.10
N PRO A 93 19.43 -8.44 -0.13
CA PRO A 93 18.47 -9.53 0.03
C PRO A 93 18.90 -10.66 -0.87
N SER A 94 19.18 -11.83 -0.29
CA SER A 94 19.48 -12.98 -1.11
C SER A 94 18.23 -13.31 -1.91
N PRO A 95 18.35 -13.73 -3.18
CA PRO A 95 17.20 -14.14 -3.97
C PRO A 95 16.40 -15.20 -3.21
N GLY A 96 15.08 -15.06 -3.18
CA GLY A 96 14.23 -15.89 -2.33
C GLY A 96 12.83 -15.30 -2.15
N PRO A 97 11.94 -16.04 -1.46
CA PRO A 97 10.59 -15.59 -1.17
C PRO A 97 10.57 -14.28 -0.37
N GLU A 98 11.57 -14.01 0.47
CA GLU A 98 11.71 -12.76 1.21
C GLU A 98 11.89 -11.55 0.27
N ALA A 99 12.64 -11.69 -0.82
CA ALA A 99 12.80 -10.62 -1.80
C ALA A 99 11.48 -10.34 -2.53
N VAL A 100 10.71 -11.38 -2.86
CA VAL A 100 9.37 -11.23 -3.46
C VAL A 100 8.41 -10.58 -2.47
N ARG A 101 8.43 -11.00 -1.20
CA ARG A 101 7.62 -10.41 -0.13
C ARG A 101 7.90 -8.93 0.04
N ASP A 102 9.17 -8.54 0.10
CA ASP A 102 9.57 -7.17 0.34
C ASP A 102 9.23 -6.27 -0.86
N ALA A 103 9.45 -6.76 -2.09
CA ALA A 103 9.01 -6.07 -3.31
C ALA A 103 7.47 -5.96 -3.39
N PHE A 104 6.76 -7.00 -2.98
CA PHE A 104 5.31 -6.97 -2.93
C PHE A 104 4.81 -5.95 -1.89
N ALA A 105 5.45 -5.86 -0.72
CA ALA A 105 5.14 -4.85 0.28
C ALA A 105 5.31 -3.41 -0.25
N GLY A 106 6.33 -3.17 -1.07
CA GLY A 106 6.51 -1.90 -1.78
C GLY A 106 5.33 -1.59 -2.72
N LEU A 107 4.91 -2.56 -3.54
CA LEU A 107 3.70 -2.41 -4.37
C LEU A 107 2.45 -2.13 -3.53
N GLN A 108 2.31 -2.82 -2.39
CA GLN A 108 1.18 -2.63 -1.47
C GLN A 108 1.13 -1.23 -0.85
N ALA A 109 2.29 -0.60 -0.64
CA ALA A 109 2.35 0.77 -0.13
C ALA A 109 1.73 1.80 -1.09
N THR A 110 1.49 1.44 -2.35
CA THR A 110 0.81 2.28 -3.34
C THR A 110 -0.69 2.00 -3.45
N LEU A 111 -1.23 1.01 -2.74
CA LEU A 111 -2.65 0.65 -2.81
C LEU A 111 -3.52 1.71 -2.14
N GLY A 112 -4.68 2.00 -2.75
CA GLY A 112 -5.59 3.05 -2.28
C GLY A 112 -5.23 4.46 -2.77
N ASP A 113 -3.98 4.68 -3.19
CA ASP A 113 -3.59 5.92 -3.84
C ASP A 113 -4.13 6.01 -5.27
N SER A 114 -4.51 7.23 -5.66
CA SER A 114 -5.01 7.56 -6.99
C SER A 114 -4.62 8.98 -7.41
N CYS A 115 -4.80 9.31 -8.69
CA CYS A 115 -4.52 10.64 -9.22
C CYS A 115 -5.57 11.71 -8.88
N GLY A 116 -6.38 11.52 -7.83
CA GLY A 116 -7.43 12.46 -7.42
C GLY A 116 -6.89 13.79 -6.88
N THR A 117 -5.68 13.79 -6.31
CA THR A 117 -5.03 15.00 -5.78
C THR A 117 -4.08 15.60 -6.83
N PRO A 118 -4.23 16.89 -7.21
CA PRO A 118 -3.31 17.56 -8.11
C PRO A 118 -1.86 17.52 -7.59
N GLY A 119 -0.89 17.33 -8.48
CA GLY A 119 0.54 17.33 -8.15
C GLY A 119 1.11 16.01 -7.61
N ASN A 120 0.30 15.12 -7.05
CA ASN A 120 0.78 13.80 -6.58
C ASN A 120 0.78 12.72 -7.69
N CYS A 121 0.01 12.94 -8.75
CA CYS A 121 -0.21 11.92 -9.77
C CYS A 121 1.08 11.52 -10.52
N GLU A 122 1.97 12.47 -10.83
CA GLU A 122 3.23 12.16 -11.51
C GLU A 122 4.12 11.23 -10.67
N TYR A 123 4.32 11.60 -9.41
CA TYR A 123 5.05 10.78 -8.45
C TYR A 123 4.43 9.39 -8.30
N LEU A 124 3.11 9.32 -8.08
CA LEU A 124 2.41 8.06 -7.88
C LEU A 124 2.53 7.11 -9.09
N LEU A 125 2.33 7.61 -10.31
CA LEU A 125 2.41 6.77 -11.51
C LEU A 125 3.82 6.25 -11.74
N GLY A 126 4.84 7.09 -11.51
CA GLY A 126 6.24 6.65 -11.52
C GLY A 126 6.50 5.58 -10.47
N ARG A 127 6.01 5.79 -9.24
CA ARG A 127 6.18 4.85 -8.13
C ARG A 127 5.52 3.51 -8.39
N VAL A 128 4.29 3.48 -8.90
CA VAL A 128 3.60 2.21 -9.24
C VAL A 128 4.38 1.44 -10.30
N LEU A 129 4.90 2.11 -11.33
CA LEU A 129 5.70 1.43 -12.35
C LEU A 129 7.01 0.86 -11.77
N GLU A 130 7.70 1.63 -10.92
CA GLU A 130 8.92 1.18 -10.23
C GLU A 130 8.67 -0.08 -9.38
N GLU A 131 7.60 -0.08 -8.59
CA GLU A 131 7.24 -1.23 -7.73
C GLU A 131 6.86 -2.46 -8.55
N LEU A 132 6.15 -2.29 -9.67
CA LEU A 132 5.85 -3.38 -10.60
C LEU A 132 7.11 -3.94 -11.25
N GLU A 133 8.06 -3.09 -11.66
CA GLU A 133 9.34 -3.53 -12.23
C GLU A 133 10.22 -4.23 -11.18
N GLY A 134 10.24 -3.73 -9.94
CA GLY A 134 10.92 -4.36 -8.81
C GLY A 134 10.35 -5.74 -8.47
N LEU A 135 9.02 -5.86 -8.45
CA LEU A 135 8.34 -7.12 -8.21
C LEU A 135 8.61 -8.14 -9.33
N ASP A 136 8.56 -7.73 -10.61
CA ASP A 136 8.92 -8.59 -11.76
C ASP A 136 10.35 -9.13 -11.62
N ALA A 137 11.30 -8.27 -11.22
CA ALA A 137 12.68 -8.67 -11.02
C ALA A 137 12.82 -9.68 -9.87
N ALA A 138 12.15 -9.44 -8.74
CA ALA A 138 12.18 -10.33 -7.58
C ALA A 138 11.58 -11.73 -7.92
N MET A 139 10.41 -11.76 -8.55
CA MET A 139 9.73 -13.01 -8.94
C MET A 139 10.55 -13.84 -9.94
N LYS A 140 11.26 -13.19 -10.85
CA LYS A 140 12.15 -13.87 -11.81
C LYS A 140 13.43 -14.39 -11.18
N ALA A 141 13.91 -13.71 -10.14
CA ALA A 141 15.11 -14.09 -9.41
C ALA A 141 14.86 -15.14 -8.33
N ASP A 142 13.59 -15.43 -8.01
CA ASP A 142 13.23 -16.45 -7.03
C ASP A 142 13.87 -17.81 -7.38
N PRO A 143 14.41 -18.58 -6.40
CA PRO A 143 15.03 -19.88 -6.64
C PRO A 143 14.13 -20.93 -7.28
N LYS A 144 12.79 -20.82 -7.13
CA LYS A 144 11.82 -21.69 -7.81
C LYS A 144 11.62 -21.30 -9.29
N GLY A 145 12.15 -20.14 -9.68
CA GLY A 145 12.17 -19.61 -11.03
C GLY A 145 10.88 -18.91 -11.46
N PRO A 146 10.87 -18.26 -12.63
CA PRO A 146 9.73 -17.47 -13.11
C PRO A 146 8.46 -18.29 -13.38
N GLY A 147 8.59 -19.62 -13.51
CA GLY A 147 7.43 -20.52 -13.62
C GLY A 147 6.59 -20.59 -12.35
N HIS A 148 7.10 -20.11 -11.22
CA HIS A 148 6.37 -20.03 -9.95
C HIS A 148 5.39 -18.85 -9.91
N PHE A 149 5.66 -17.77 -10.63
CA PHE A 149 4.82 -16.56 -10.70
C PHE A 149 4.36 -16.25 -12.12
N PRO A 150 3.72 -17.20 -12.84
CA PRO A 150 3.52 -17.05 -14.28
C PRO A 150 2.55 -15.92 -14.62
N GLU A 151 1.47 -15.74 -13.87
CA GLU A 151 0.48 -14.69 -14.13
C GLU A 151 0.98 -13.28 -13.80
N PRO A 152 1.53 -13.00 -12.59
CA PRO A 152 2.05 -11.67 -12.29
C PRO A 152 3.13 -11.20 -13.27
N ILE A 153 4.08 -12.07 -13.61
CA ILE A 153 5.14 -11.76 -14.59
C ILE A 153 4.53 -11.44 -15.96
N ALA A 154 3.55 -12.22 -16.40
CA ALA A 154 2.89 -12.00 -17.69
C ALA A 154 2.14 -10.66 -17.74
N TRP A 155 1.44 -10.28 -16.67
CA TRP A 155 0.73 -9.00 -16.60
C TRP A 155 1.69 -7.81 -16.60
N ILE A 156 2.80 -7.87 -15.86
CA ILE A 156 3.80 -6.80 -15.87
C ILE A 156 4.49 -6.71 -17.24
N ALA A 157 4.76 -7.84 -17.89
CA ALA A 157 5.31 -7.86 -19.24
C ALA A 157 4.35 -7.22 -20.27
N ALA A 158 3.04 -7.51 -20.19
CA ALA A 158 2.03 -6.89 -21.05
C ALA A 158 1.96 -5.36 -20.80
N LEU A 159 1.92 -4.94 -19.55
CA LEU A 159 1.94 -3.53 -19.17
C LEU A 159 3.17 -2.79 -19.74
N ARG A 160 4.37 -3.35 -19.59
CA ARG A 160 5.59 -2.74 -20.13
C ARG A 160 5.54 -2.61 -21.65
N LYS A 161 4.96 -3.59 -22.35
CA LYS A 161 4.80 -3.54 -23.80
C LYS A 161 3.84 -2.41 -24.21
N ASP A 162 2.77 -2.22 -23.47
CA ASP A 162 1.78 -1.17 -23.74
C ASP A 162 2.35 0.23 -23.46
N ILE A 163 3.06 0.40 -22.33
CA ILE A 163 3.72 1.67 -21.96
C ILE A 163 4.90 2.01 -22.89
N GLY A 164 5.64 1.01 -23.36
CA GLY A 164 6.86 1.20 -24.14
C GLY A 164 8.05 1.66 -23.28
N GLU A 165 8.97 2.42 -23.86
CA GLU A 165 10.18 2.93 -23.17
C GLU A 165 9.99 4.35 -22.61
N ASP A 166 8.96 5.08 -23.03
CA ASP A 166 8.73 6.45 -22.55
C ASP A 166 8.25 6.43 -21.09
N ARG A 167 9.05 7.02 -20.20
CA ARG A 167 8.77 7.16 -18.76
C ARG A 167 8.26 8.56 -18.40
N SER A 168 7.96 9.40 -19.39
CA SER A 168 7.40 10.73 -19.17
C SER A 168 6.04 10.66 -18.47
N PHE A 169 5.74 11.65 -17.66
CA PHE A 169 4.44 11.76 -17.00
C PHE A 169 3.28 11.69 -18.00
N ALA A 170 3.39 12.35 -19.16
CA ALA A 170 2.35 12.34 -20.17
C ALA A 170 2.03 10.91 -20.64
N ASN A 171 3.05 10.09 -20.88
CA ASN A 171 2.86 8.69 -21.30
C ASN A 171 2.31 7.82 -20.17
N LEU A 172 2.87 7.92 -18.96
CA LEU A 172 2.37 7.17 -17.80
C LEU A 172 0.92 7.54 -17.47
N LYS A 173 0.57 8.82 -17.59
CA LYS A 173 -0.79 9.31 -17.39
C LYS A 173 -1.75 8.76 -18.43
N ALA A 174 -1.34 8.64 -19.68
CA ALA A 174 -2.13 8.01 -20.73
C ALA A 174 -2.38 6.50 -20.47
N HIS A 175 -1.50 5.85 -19.72
CA HIS A 175 -1.59 4.43 -19.34
C HIS A 175 -1.99 4.19 -17.88
N GLN A 176 -2.54 5.21 -17.21
CA GLN A 176 -2.88 5.17 -15.79
C GLN A 176 -3.76 3.96 -15.42
N ASP A 177 -4.79 3.68 -16.21
CA ASP A 177 -5.73 2.59 -15.92
C ASP A 177 -5.04 1.22 -16.03
N ALA A 178 -4.09 1.07 -16.96
CA ALA A 178 -3.32 -0.15 -17.11
C ALA A 178 -2.34 -0.33 -15.93
N LEU A 179 -1.70 0.74 -15.46
CA LEU A 179 -0.82 0.75 -14.29
C LEU A 179 -1.57 0.30 -13.03
N PHE A 180 -2.66 1.00 -12.69
CA PHE A 180 -3.44 0.67 -11.49
C PHE A 180 -4.16 -0.67 -11.61
N GLY A 181 -4.71 -0.99 -12.77
CA GLY A 181 -5.33 -2.29 -13.02
C GLY A 181 -4.36 -3.45 -12.84
N THR A 182 -3.10 -3.30 -13.28
CA THR A 182 -2.06 -4.32 -13.08
C THR A 182 -1.67 -4.44 -11.61
N ARG A 183 -1.42 -3.31 -10.92
CA ARG A 183 -1.14 -3.26 -9.48
C ARG A 183 -2.22 -4.01 -8.69
N ASP A 184 -3.48 -3.65 -8.90
CA ASP A 184 -4.59 -4.18 -8.13
C ASP A 184 -4.82 -5.66 -8.41
N ARG A 185 -4.69 -6.07 -9.68
CA ARG A 185 -4.81 -7.47 -10.09
C ARG A 185 -3.71 -8.35 -9.47
N ILE A 186 -2.46 -7.88 -9.46
CA ILE A 186 -1.35 -8.58 -8.82
C ILE A 186 -1.57 -8.66 -7.31
N ASN A 187 -2.02 -7.58 -6.67
CA ASN A 187 -2.33 -7.63 -5.24
C ASN A 187 -3.37 -8.71 -4.93
N VAL A 188 -4.45 -8.82 -5.70
CA VAL A 188 -5.44 -9.89 -5.49
C VAL A 188 -4.80 -11.28 -5.68
N TRP A 189 -4.02 -11.49 -6.74
CA TRP A 189 -3.38 -12.78 -7.01
C TRP A 189 -2.41 -13.17 -5.88
N MET A 190 -1.53 -12.27 -5.48
CA MET A 190 -0.55 -12.52 -4.42
C MET A 190 -1.27 -12.83 -3.10
N GLN A 191 -2.36 -12.13 -2.76
CA GLN A 191 -3.11 -12.43 -1.54
C GLN A 191 -3.80 -13.81 -1.56
N ASP A 192 -4.09 -14.35 -2.74
CA ASP A 192 -4.62 -15.72 -2.93
C ASP A 192 -3.51 -16.79 -2.91
N HIS A 193 -2.25 -16.38 -3.09
CA HIS A 193 -1.06 -17.26 -3.17
C HIS A 193 -0.01 -16.93 -2.10
N PRO A 194 -0.37 -16.88 -0.80
CA PRO A 194 0.55 -16.46 0.25
C PRO A 194 1.79 -17.32 0.40
N ASP A 195 1.68 -18.63 0.15
CA ASP A 195 2.76 -19.60 0.33
C ASP A 195 3.86 -19.46 -0.74
N ASP A 196 3.59 -18.72 -1.82
CA ASP A 196 4.55 -18.52 -2.90
C ASP A 196 5.66 -17.53 -2.51
N TYR A 197 5.42 -16.66 -1.53
CA TYR A 197 6.33 -15.59 -1.11
C TYR A 197 6.47 -15.42 0.42
N ARG A 198 6.06 -16.41 1.22
CA ARG A 198 6.21 -16.39 2.68
C ARG A 198 7.29 -17.33 3.20
#